data_AF-A0A844Y3Y6-F1
#
_entry.id   AF-A0A844Y3Y6-F1
#
_cell.length_a   1.000
_cell.length_b   1.000
_cell.length_c   1.000
_cell.angle_alpha   90.00
_cell.angle_beta   90.00
_cell.angle_gamma   90.00
#
_symmetry.space_group_name_H-M   'P 1'
#
loop_
_entity.id
_entity.type
_entity.pdbx_description
1 polymer ?
#
loop_
_entity_poly.entity_id
_entity_poly.type
_entity_poly.pdbx_seq_one_letter_code
_entity_poly.pdbx_strand_id
1 'polypeptide(L)'
;MTPQPPARQKPDNTRWTGEKAADFLKLLERSGKVAPCARAVGMSRQAAYRLRARAPRFALMWDQAMEVAASRKASSRRRRYVHPLLARETDSVR
;
A
#
# COMPACT_ATOMS: atom_id res chain seq x y z
N MET A 1 -44.46 28.79 0.15
CA MET A 1 -43.01 28.61 0.40
C MET A 1 -42.70 27.13 0.26
N THR A 2 -42.30 26.70 -0.93
CA THR A 2 -41.99 25.28 -1.22
C THR A 2 -40.62 24.92 -0.64
N PRO A 3 -40.48 23.83 0.13
CA PRO A 3 -39.18 23.41 0.64
C PRO A 3 -38.32 22.90 -0.51
N GLN A 4 -37.13 23.47 -0.65
CA GLN A 4 -36.15 23.03 -1.64
C GLN A 4 -35.61 21.64 -1.25
N PRO A 5 -35.52 20.67 -2.19
CA PRO A 5 -34.96 19.36 -1.90
C PRO A 5 -33.49 19.51 -1.47
N PRO A 6 -33.00 18.71 -0.51
CA PRO A 6 -31.61 18.82 -0.07
C PRO A 6 -30.69 18.52 -1.25
N ALA A 7 -29.80 19.47 -1.57
CA ALA A 7 -28.79 19.29 -2.58
C ALA A 7 -28.02 17.99 -2.32
N ARG A 8 -27.97 17.10 -3.31
CA ARG A 8 -27.27 15.82 -3.23
C ARG A 8 -25.78 16.11 -2.98
N GLN A 9 -25.35 16.01 -1.71
CA GLN A 9 -23.96 16.26 -1.35
C GLN A 9 -23.07 15.28 -2.11
N LYS A 10 -22.06 15.80 -2.80
CA LYS A 10 -21.05 14.97 -3.46
C LYS A 10 -20.41 14.07 -2.40
N PRO A 11 -20.20 12.78 -2.67
CA PRO A 11 -19.57 11.88 -1.70
C PRO A 11 -18.21 12.45 -1.28
N ASP A 12 -18.02 12.63 0.03
CA ASP A 12 -16.77 13.11 0.59
C ASP A 12 -15.68 12.04 0.43
N ASN A 13 -14.98 12.12 -0.71
CA ASN A 13 -13.91 11.21 -1.04
C ASN A 13 -12.66 11.41 -0.17
N THR A 14 -12.63 12.44 0.66
CA THR A 14 -11.53 12.79 1.58
C THR A 14 -11.64 12.05 2.92
N ARG A 15 -12.81 11.45 3.22
CA ARG A 15 -13.05 10.73 4.47
C ARG A 15 -12.59 9.28 4.41
N TRP A 16 -11.91 8.85 5.46
CA TRP A 16 -11.63 7.43 5.72
C TRP A 16 -12.92 6.70 6.09
N THR A 17 -13.28 5.71 5.28
CA THR A 17 -14.36 4.75 5.56
C THR A 17 -13.75 3.39 5.93
N GLY A 18 -14.56 2.51 6.52
CA GLY A 18 -14.14 1.13 6.82
C GLY A 18 -13.72 0.37 5.55
N GLU A 19 -14.43 0.55 4.45
CA GLU A 19 -14.12 -0.05 3.15
C GLU A 19 -12.75 0.40 2.62
N LYS A 20 -12.48 1.72 2.59
CA LYS A 20 -11.18 2.25 2.20
C LYS A 20 -10.04 1.75 3.09
N ALA A 21 -10.28 1.63 4.40
CA ALA A 21 -9.31 1.09 5.33
C ALA A 21 -9.02 -0.40 5.05
N ALA A 22 -10.06 -1.20 4.81
CA ALA A 22 -9.93 -2.61 4.46
C ALA A 22 -9.18 -2.81 3.13
N ASP A 23 -9.55 -2.07 2.09
CA ASP A 23 -8.87 -2.17 0.79
C ASP A 23 -7.44 -1.66 0.84
N PHE A 24 -7.17 -0.61 1.61
CA PHE A 24 -5.83 -0.14 1.87
C PHE A 24 -4.96 -1.25 2.49
N LEU A 25 -5.47 -1.96 3.50
CA LEU A 25 -4.76 -3.06 4.16
C LEU A 25 -4.50 -4.23 3.20
N LYS A 26 -5.48 -4.64 2.38
CA LYS A 26 -5.30 -5.67 1.34
C LYS A 26 -4.19 -5.29 0.35
N LEU A 27 -4.13 -4.03 -0.07
CA LEU A 27 -3.08 -3.53 -0.97
C LEU A 27 -1.71 -3.46 -0.26
N LEU A 28 -1.71 -3.14 1.03
CA LEU A 28 -0.51 -3.07 1.84
C LEU A 28 0.12 -4.45 2.03
N GLU A 29 -0.66 -5.48 2.35
CA GLU A 29 -0.22 -6.89 2.43
C GLU A 29 0.47 -7.37 1.15
N ARG A 30 -0.01 -6.91 -0.01
CA ARG A 30 0.52 -7.32 -1.32
C ARG A 30 1.87 -6.68 -1.64
N SER A 31 2.10 -5.43 -1.23
CA SER A 31 3.22 -4.61 -1.73
C SER A 31 4.15 -4.04 -0.66
N GLY A 32 3.62 -3.79 0.54
CA GLY A 32 4.26 -3.03 1.62
C GLY A 32 4.56 -1.58 1.25
N LYS A 33 3.91 -1.01 0.22
CA LYS A 33 4.19 0.35 -0.28
C LYS A 33 3.05 1.31 0.07
N VAL A 34 3.22 2.05 1.17
CA VAL A 34 2.18 2.94 1.73
C VAL A 34 1.64 3.99 0.75
N ALA A 35 2.52 4.74 0.06
CA ALA A 35 2.06 5.83 -0.81
C ALA A 35 1.23 5.37 -2.01
N PRO A 36 1.63 4.33 -2.77
CA PRO A 36 0.77 3.73 -3.79
C PRO A 36 -0.55 3.19 -3.25
N CYS A 37 -0.55 2.47 -2.12
CA CYS A 37 -1.78 1.92 -1.52
C CYS A 37 -2.75 3.03 -1.10
N ALA A 38 -2.24 4.10 -0.49
CA ALA A 38 -3.07 5.24 -0.10
C ALA A 38 -3.72 5.89 -1.32
N ARG A 39 -2.95 6.16 -2.38
CA ARG A 39 -3.48 6.74 -3.62
C ARG A 39 -4.54 5.87 -4.27
N ALA A 40 -4.37 4.55 -4.25
CA ALA A 40 -5.31 3.61 -4.82
C ALA A 40 -6.70 3.63 -4.13
N VAL A 41 -6.76 3.96 -2.84
CA VAL A 41 -8.04 4.14 -2.11
C VAL A 41 -8.51 5.60 -2.04
N GLY A 42 -7.90 6.49 -2.83
CA GLY A 42 -8.23 7.91 -2.87
C GLY A 42 -7.75 8.70 -1.65
N MET A 43 -6.70 8.24 -0.95
CA MET A 43 -6.16 8.87 0.25
C MET A 43 -4.71 9.32 0.07
N SER A 44 -4.30 10.30 0.88
CA SER A 44 -2.89 10.67 0.97
C SER A 44 -2.14 9.77 1.95
N ARG A 45 -0.82 9.59 1.73
CA ARG A 45 0.05 8.87 2.67
C ARG A 45 -0.03 9.47 4.09
N GLN A 46 -0.04 10.80 4.19
CA GLN A 46 -0.13 11.49 5.48
C GLN A 46 -1.46 11.18 6.18
N ALA A 47 -2.58 11.14 5.45
CA ALA A 47 -3.87 10.76 6.03
C ALA A 47 -3.88 9.31 6.54
N ALA A 48 -3.17 8.40 5.87
CA ALA A 48 -3.02 7.02 6.31
C ALA A 48 -2.26 6.91 7.64
N TYR A 49 -1.16 7.66 7.80
CA TYR A 49 -0.44 7.70 9.07
C TYR A 49 -1.25 8.36 10.19
N ARG A 50 -1.99 9.44 9.90
CA ARG A 50 -2.92 10.04 10.88
C ARG A 50 -4.00 9.06 11.31
N LEU A 51 -4.53 8.25 10.38
CA LEU A 51 -5.47 7.19 10.72
C LEU A 51 -4.82 6.15 11.63
N ARG A 52 -3.60 5.69 11.30
CA ARG A 52 -2.84 4.74 12.12
C ARG A 52 -2.62 5.24 13.55
N ALA A 53 -2.27 6.52 13.71
CA ALA A 53 -2.04 7.11 15.04
C ALA A 53 -3.29 7.13 15.94
N ARG A 54 -4.49 7.27 15.36
CA ARG A 54 -5.74 7.44 16.13
C ARG A 54 -6.65 6.21 16.20
N ALA A 55 -6.35 5.16 15.44
CA ALA A 55 -7.19 3.97 15.34
C ALA A 55 -6.38 2.70 15.68
N PRO A 56 -6.34 2.27 16.96
CA PRO A 56 -5.49 1.18 17.42
C PRO A 56 -5.69 -0.14 16.67
N ARG A 57 -6.95 -0.51 16.38
CA ARG A 57 -7.25 -1.72 15.58
C ARG A 57 -6.68 -1.64 14.16
N PHE A 58 -6.76 -0.47 13.54
CA PHE A 58 -6.19 -0.27 12.20
C PHE A 58 -4.65 -0.33 12.24
N ALA A 59 -4.03 0.19 13.30
CA ALA A 59 -2.58 0.07 13.50
C ALA A 59 -2.13 -1.38 13.65
N LEU A 60 -2.85 -2.19 14.42
CA LEU A 60 -2.57 -3.62 14.56
C LEU A 60 -2.64 -4.35 13.20
N MET A 61 -3.72 -4.13 12.45
CA MET A 61 -3.86 -4.75 11.12
C MET A 61 -2.81 -4.24 10.13
N TRP A 62 -2.38 -2.99 10.26
CA TRP A 62 -1.29 -2.43 9.44
C TRP A 62 0.02 -3.16 9.69
N ASP A 63 0.34 -3.42 10.95
CA ASP A 63 1.59 -4.09 11.32
C ASP A 63 1.60 -5.53 10.79
N GLN A 64 0.49 -6.26 10.96
CA GLN A 64 0.28 -7.58 10.34
C GLN A 64 0.43 -7.52 8.81
N ALA A 65 -0.16 -6.51 8.15
CA ALA A 65 -0.03 -6.34 6.71
C ALA A 65 1.42 -6.12 6.26
N MET A 66 2.21 -5.36 7.03
CA MET A 66 3.62 -5.14 6.74
C MET A 66 4.46 -6.40 6.93
N GLU A 67 4.16 -7.23 7.93
CA GLU A 67 4.80 -8.53 8.16
C GLU A 67 4.52 -9.51 7.00
N VAL A 68 3.27 -9.59 6.55
CA VAL A 68 2.89 -10.41 5.38
C VAL A 68 3.63 -9.93 4.12
N ALA A 69 3.70 -8.62 3.89
CA ALA A 69 4.40 -8.05 2.75
C ALA A 69 5.91 -8.32 2.81
N ALA A 70 6.52 -8.24 3.99
CA ALA A 70 7.94 -8.55 4.20
C ALA A 70 8.24 -10.03 3.93
N SER A 71 7.41 -10.92 4.47
CA SER A 71 7.51 -12.38 4.25
C SER A 71 7.45 -12.72 2.76
N ARG A 72 6.49 -12.13 2.03
CA ARG A 72 6.36 -12.32 0.58
C ARG A 72 7.60 -11.85 -0.19
N LYS A 73 8.17 -10.70 0.18
CA LYS A 73 9.41 -10.18 -0.42
C LYS A 73 10.61 -11.08 -0.14
N ALA A 74 10.71 -11.66 1.05
CA ALA A 74 11.77 -12.61 1.39
C ALA A 74 11.73 -13.84 0.50
N SER A 75 10.53 -14.38 0.24
CA SER A 75 10.33 -15.51 -0.69
C SER A 75 10.72 -15.17 -2.13
N SER A 76 10.42 -13.95 -2.62
CA SER A 76 10.79 -13.53 -3.97
C SER A 76 12.28 -13.18 -4.15
N ARG A 77 12.98 -12.83 -3.05
CA ARG A 77 14.41 -12.48 -3.11
C ARG A 77 15.32 -13.67 -3.44
N ARG A 78 14.78 -14.90 -3.41
CA ARG A 78 15.44 -16.10 -3.97
C ARG A 78 15.17 -16.22 -5.47
N ARG A 79 15.89 -15.41 -6.24
CA ARG A 79 16.41 -15.68 -7.61
C ARG A 79 17.05 -14.39 -8.11
N ARG A 80 18.30 -14.15 -7.71
CA ARG A 80 19.20 -13.37 -8.56
C ARG A 80 19.63 -14.30 -9.68
N TYR A 81 18.84 -14.37 -10.74
CA TYR A 81 19.34 -14.87 -12.01
C TYR A 81 20.31 -13.79 -12.50
N VAL A 82 21.59 -14.00 -12.21
CA VAL A 82 22.65 -13.27 -12.90
C VAL A 82 22.62 -13.78 -14.34
N HIS A 83 22.35 -12.87 -15.27
CA HIS A 83 22.35 -13.23 -16.69
C HIS A 83 23.74 -13.77 -17.03
N PRO A 84 23.86 -14.92 -17.73
CA PRO A 84 25.17 -15.54 -18.00
C PRO A 84 26.14 -14.62 -18.77
N LEU A 85 25.64 -13.64 -19.53
CA LEU A 85 26.49 -12.61 -20.16
C LEU A 85 27.15 -11.63 -19.19
N LEU A 86 26.66 -11.49 -17.96
CA LEU A 86 27.29 -10.66 -16.92
C LEU A 86 28.32 -11.44 -16.08
N ALA A 87 28.49 -12.74 -16.35
CA ALA A 87 29.36 -13.63 -15.58
C ALA A 87 30.69 -13.98 -16.28
N ARG A 88 30.91 -13.54 -17.53
CA ARG A 88 32.12 -13.84 -18.29
C ARG A 88 32.71 -12.55 -18.83
N GLU A 89 33.82 -12.08 -18.23
CA GLU A 89 34.83 -11.22 -18.87
C GLU A 89 36.01 -10.95 -17.92
N THR A 90 36.79 -11.98 -17.58
CA THR A 90 38.20 -11.82 -17.15
C THR A 90 38.99 -13.08 -17.47
N ASP A 91 39.01 -13.51 -18.73
CA ASP A 91 40.14 -14.31 -19.21
C ASP A 91 40.30 -14.09 -20.72
N SER A 92 41.06 -13.05 -21.04
CA SER A 92 41.69 -12.91 -22.33
C SER A 92 43.02 -12.24 -22.16
N VAL A 93 44.03 -13.09 -22.30
CA VAL A 93 45.30 -12.79 -22.95
C VAL A 93 46.22 -11.86 -22.18
N ARG A 94 47.17 -12.47 -21.45
CA ARG A 94 48.58 -12.29 -21.79
C ARG A 94 49.43 -13.46 -21.31
#